data_AF-A0A8H6VNP5-F1
#
_entry.id   AF-A0A8H6VNP5-F1
#
_cell.length_a   1.000
_cell.length_b   1.000
_cell.length_c   1.000
_cell.angle_alpha   90.00
_cell.angle_beta   90.00
_cell.angle_gamma   90.00
#
_symmetry.space_group_name_H-M   'P 1'
#
loop_
_entity.id
_entity.type
_entity.pdbx_description
1 polymer ?
#
loop_
_entity_poly.entity_id
_entity_poly.type
_entity_poly.pdbx_seq_one_letter_code
_entity_poly.pdbx_strand_id
1 'polypeptide(L)'
;MFFRNHPRITRGLLILCAASTSVADLMQRSAPPLPQAVQTCLEKTGIALISPSSADYNTTAKSQNTIYNYQPSAILAPKSASETASIVSCLTSGEIKVSPFGGGHGYASELRKIESQISANLKDRGVTMPPFNATEFSSWNDALVNLIGNLDAPPNKVPYYAQSLMDDGSPGYSLTSATKIVEAMQKTVNVSETGTSLSFDLNGPSAGTNGEQPNGNAVWYDAGKRSALFLSQIYVVNYPGFDKQAEQDAVNKVVDGVNQAVRDANPSDIWGAYVNYVDPRLKNWEQMYYGEGHVVKRLKELKARVDPKTVFDYPQGLAHAVVRAET
;
A
#
# COMPACT_ATOMS: atom_id res chain seq x y z
N MET A 1 -40.63 7.91 -46.33
CA MET A 1 -40.52 8.28 -44.90
C MET A 1 -39.36 7.48 -44.30
N PHE A 2 -38.59 8.04 -43.37
CA PHE A 2 -37.46 7.35 -42.71
C PHE A 2 -37.97 6.19 -41.80
N PHE A 3 -37.20 5.16 -41.44
CA PHE A 3 -35.72 5.02 -41.45
C PHE A 3 -35.26 3.55 -41.69
N ARG A 4 -34.03 3.41 -42.22
CA ARG A 4 -33.04 2.33 -42.01
C ARG A 4 -33.22 1.00 -42.77
N ASN A 5 -32.11 0.51 -43.34
CA ASN A 5 -32.01 -0.75 -44.06
C ASN A 5 -30.71 -1.51 -43.67
N HIS A 6 -30.66 -2.78 -44.10
CA HIS A 6 -29.65 -3.85 -43.99
C HIS A 6 -28.25 -3.57 -44.65
N PRO A 7 -27.27 -4.53 -44.73
CA PRO A 7 -26.83 -5.62 -43.81
C PRO A 7 -25.26 -5.75 -43.69
N ARG A 8 -24.77 -6.97 -43.38
CA ARG A 8 -23.35 -7.41 -43.21
C ARG A 8 -22.57 -7.61 -44.53
N ILE A 9 -21.26 -7.36 -44.49
CA ILE A 9 -20.18 -8.00 -45.30
C ILE A 9 -18.88 -8.03 -44.42
N THR A 10 -17.87 -8.90 -44.51
CA THR A 10 -17.78 -10.39 -44.59
C THR A 10 -16.31 -10.81 -44.28
N ARG A 11 -16.11 -11.83 -43.42
CA ARG A 11 -14.84 -12.59 -43.15
C ARG A 11 -13.52 -11.82 -42.91
N GLY A 12 -13.02 -11.93 -41.69
CA GLY A 12 -11.58 -11.95 -41.38
C GLY A 12 -11.31 -12.96 -40.26
N LEU A 13 -10.70 -14.10 -40.57
CA LEU A 13 -10.39 -15.14 -39.56
C LEU A 13 -8.95 -14.94 -39.07
N LEU A 14 -8.78 -14.16 -37.99
CA LEU A 14 -7.54 -14.19 -37.22
C LEU A 14 -7.75 -14.99 -35.93
N ILE A 15 -7.00 -16.08 -35.79
CA ILE A 15 -6.79 -16.72 -34.49
C ILE A 15 -5.69 -15.90 -33.79
N LEU A 16 -6.08 -14.83 -33.09
CA LEU A 16 -5.27 -14.38 -31.95
C LEU A 16 -5.56 -15.34 -30.80
N CYS A 17 -4.53 -16.00 -30.28
CA CYS A 17 -4.54 -16.45 -28.89
C CYS A 17 -4.50 -15.22 -27.99
N ALA A 18 -5.67 -14.59 -27.80
CA ALA A 18 -5.86 -13.59 -26.77
C ALA A 18 -5.73 -14.28 -25.40
N ALA A 19 -4.51 -14.31 -24.88
CA ALA A 19 -4.26 -14.55 -23.46
C ALA A 19 -4.71 -13.32 -22.64
N SER A 20 -5.98 -12.97 -22.77
CA SER A 20 -6.67 -12.00 -21.94
C SER A 20 -6.80 -12.57 -20.53
N THR A 21 -5.71 -12.48 -19.78
CA THR A 21 -5.78 -12.55 -18.32
C THR A 21 -6.73 -11.45 -17.88
N SER A 22 -7.88 -11.85 -17.35
CA SER A 22 -8.85 -10.91 -16.82
C SER A 22 -8.28 -10.24 -15.57
N VAL A 23 -8.88 -9.12 -15.16
CA VAL A 23 -8.52 -8.49 -13.89
C VAL A 23 -8.76 -9.45 -12.71
N ALA A 24 -9.70 -10.40 -12.84
CA ALA A 24 -9.90 -11.46 -11.84
C ALA A 24 -8.74 -12.49 -11.79
N ASP A 25 -8.16 -12.90 -12.92
CA ASP A 25 -7.00 -13.81 -12.97
C ASP A 25 -5.72 -13.21 -12.34
N LEU A 26 -5.69 -11.88 -12.22
CA LEU A 26 -4.63 -11.12 -11.55
C LEU A 26 -4.88 -10.95 -10.04
N MET A 27 -6.14 -11.03 -9.59
CA MET A 27 -6.53 -10.88 -8.19
C MET A 27 -6.51 -12.21 -7.41
N GLN A 28 -6.64 -13.35 -8.10
CA GLN A 28 -6.84 -14.65 -7.48
C GLN A 28 -5.79 -15.68 -7.94
N ARG A 29 -4.75 -15.90 -7.14
CA ARG A 29 -3.65 -16.84 -7.46
C ARG A 29 -3.21 -17.67 -6.26
N SER A 30 -3.15 -18.98 -6.46
CA SER A 30 -2.50 -19.91 -5.53
C SER A 30 -1.03 -20.12 -5.91
N ALA A 31 -0.16 -20.23 -4.91
CA ALA A 31 1.24 -20.59 -5.09
C ALA A 31 1.38 -22.06 -5.51
N PRO A 32 2.42 -22.42 -6.29
CA PRO A 32 2.79 -23.82 -6.48
C PRO A 32 3.24 -24.44 -5.14
N PRO A 33 3.07 -25.77 -4.92
CA PRO A 33 3.54 -26.46 -3.73
C PRO A 33 5.02 -26.22 -3.44
N LEU A 34 5.43 -26.26 -2.17
CA LEU A 34 6.84 -26.13 -1.83
C LEU A 34 7.66 -27.30 -2.40
N PRO A 35 8.85 -27.02 -2.98
CA PRO A 35 9.83 -28.04 -3.29
C PRO A 35 10.22 -28.86 -2.05
N GLN A 36 10.20 -30.20 -2.18
CA GLN A 36 10.47 -31.15 -1.10
C GLN A 36 11.79 -30.85 -0.35
N ALA A 37 12.85 -30.45 -1.08
CA ALA A 37 14.15 -30.13 -0.49
C ALA A 37 14.08 -28.94 0.50
N VAL A 38 13.25 -27.94 0.21
CA VAL A 38 13.09 -26.76 1.06
C VAL A 38 12.13 -27.06 2.22
N GLN A 39 11.07 -27.83 1.98
CA GLN A 39 10.23 -28.35 3.06
C GLN A 39 11.07 -29.14 4.09
N THR A 40 11.90 -30.09 3.63
CA THR A 40 12.84 -30.86 4.47
C THR A 40 13.94 -30.01 5.12
N CYS A 41 14.21 -28.81 4.61
CA CYS A 41 15.10 -27.85 5.28
C CYS A 41 14.37 -27.09 6.39
N LEU A 42 13.17 -26.55 6.10
CA LEU A 42 12.34 -25.81 7.05
C LEU A 42 11.93 -26.69 8.24
N GLU A 43 11.57 -27.95 8.00
CA GLU A 43 11.28 -28.95 9.06
C GLU A 43 12.45 -29.09 10.06
N LYS A 44 13.71 -29.00 9.60
CA LYS A 44 14.91 -29.08 10.45
C LYS A 44 15.19 -27.81 11.26
N THR A 45 14.56 -26.68 10.92
CA THR A 45 14.67 -25.44 11.71
C THR A 45 13.81 -25.47 12.96
N GLY A 46 12.80 -26.36 13.04
CA GLY A 46 11.83 -26.40 14.13
C GLY A 46 10.84 -25.21 14.15
N ILE A 47 10.88 -24.33 13.15
CA ILE A 47 10.02 -23.15 13.05
C ILE A 47 8.61 -23.57 12.61
N ALA A 48 7.60 -22.91 13.18
CA ALA A 48 6.20 -23.15 12.84
C ALA A 48 5.93 -22.86 11.36
N LEU A 49 5.51 -23.89 10.62
CA LEU A 49 5.13 -23.85 9.22
C LEU A 49 3.62 -24.10 9.09
N ILE A 50 2.91 -23.13 8.52
CA ILE A 50 1.47 -23.17 8.30
C ILE A 50 1.23 -23.43 6.81
N SER A 51 0.78 -24.64 6.47
CA SER A 51 0.51 -25.07 5.09
C SER A 51 -0.97 -24.98 4.75
N PRO A 52 -1.40 -25.09 3.47
CA PRO A 52 -2.81 -25.12 3.08
C PRO A 52 -3.70 -26.18 3.75
N SER A 53 -3.10 -27.16 4.44
CA SER A 53 -3.77 -28.19 5.25
C SER A 53 -3.86 -27.88 6.75
N SER A 54 -3.16 -26.84 7.25
CA SER A 54 -3.22 -26.41 8.65
C SER A 54 -4.56 -25.72 8.95
N ALA A 55 -5.14 -25.98 10.12
CA ALA A 55 -6.47 -25.48 10.49
C ALA A 55 -6.57 -23.95 10.55
N ASP A 56 -5.47 -23.28 10.88
CA ASP A 56 -5.32 -21.83 10.93
C ASP A 56 -4.96 -21.19 9.57
N TYR A 57 -4.59 -21.96 8.55
CA TYR A 57 -4.11 -21.41 7.27
C TYR A 57 -5.09 -20.41 6.64
N ASN A 58 -6.39 -20.73 6.60
CA ASN A 58 -7.40 -19.80 6.07
C ASN A 58 -7.58 -18.55 6.94
N THR A 59 -7.15 -18.57 8.21
CA THR A 59 -7.09 -17.37 9.05
C THR A 59 -5.82 -16.58 8.73
N THR A 60 -4.64 -17.20 8.75
CA THR A 60 -3.31 -16.56 8.55
C THR A 60 -3.04 -16.09 7.11
N ALA A 61 -3.57 -16.77 6.08
CA ALA A 61 -3.25 -16.52 4.68
C ALA A 61 -3.98 -15.35 4.01
N LYS A 62 -5.12 -14.89 4.55
CA LYS A 62 -5.92 -13.85 3.89
C LYS A 62 -5.25 -12.49 4.05
N SER A 63 -4.92 -11.88 2.91
CA SER A 63 -4.44 -10.50 2.81
C SER A 63 -5.30 -9.52 3.61
N GLN A 64 -4.64 -8.54 4.24
CA GLN A 64 -5.30 -7.40 4.86
C GLN A 64 -5.91 -6.48 3.79
N ASN A 65 -5.15 -6.14 2.74
CA ASN A 65 -5.67 -5.48 1.55
C ASN A 65 -6.52 -6.51 0.77
N THR A 66 -7.84 -6.42 0.90
CA THR A 66 -8.78 -7.42 0.39
C THR A 66 -8.88 -7.48 -1.14
N ILE A 67 -8.24 -6.56 -1.86
CA ILE A 67 -8.14 -6.57 -3.33
C ILE A 67 -7.20 -7.70 -3.81
N TYR A 68 -6.30 -8.19 -2.95
CA TYR A 68 -5.42 -9.31 -3.26
C TYR A 68 -5.87 -10.61 -2.57
N ASN A 69 -6.22 -11.63 -3.35
CA ASN A 69 -6.60 -12.96 -2.87
C ASN A 69 -5.52 -14.00 -3.26
N TYR A 70 -4.32 -13.81 -2.70
CA TYR A 70 -3.19 -14.72 -2.88
C TYR A 70 -3.22 -15.85 -1.84
N GLN A 71 -2.89 -17.07 -2.26
CA GLN A 71 -2.79 -18.24 -1.39
C GLN A 71 -1.34 -18.77 -1.38
N PRO A 72 -0.53 -18.47 -0.35
CA PRO A 72 0.86 -18.92 -0.24
C PRO A 72 0.95 -20.43 0.06
N SER A 73 1.98 -21.11 -0.45
CA SER A 73 2.11 -22.57 -0.24
C SER A 73 2.67 -22.96 1.13
N ALA A 74 3.23 -22.01 1.87
CA ALA A 74 3.33 -22.04 3.33
C ALA A 74 3.50 -20.61 3.89
N ILE A 75 3.25 -20.45 5.19
CA ILE A 75 3.53 -19.24 5.97
C ILE A 75 4.45 -19.64 7.13
N LEU A 76 5.40 -18.77 7.47
CA LEU A 76 6.43 -18.99 8.49
C LEU A 76 6.44 -17.83 9.48
N ALA A 77 6.52 -18.13 10.78
CA ALA A 77 6.49 -17.14 11.86
C ALA A 77 7.78 -17.21 12.73
N PRO A 78 8.90 -16.61 12.28
CA PRO A 78 10.14 -16.55 13.06
C PRO A 78 9.98 -15.65 14.29
N LYS A 79 10.55 -16.08 15.42
CA LYS A 79 10.54 -15.36 16.71
C LYS A 79 11.86 -14.65 17.02
N SER A 80 12.90 -14.86 16.21
CA SER A 80 14.23 -14.28 16.40
C SER A 80 14.95 -14.02 15.08
N ALA A 81 15.98 -13.16 15.11
CA ALA A 81 16.83 -12.92 13.95
C ALA A 81 17.57 -14.19 13.47
N SER A 82 17.87 -15.13 14.38
CA SER A 82 18.49 -16.42 14.05
C SER A 82 17.51 -17.34 13.32
N GLU A 83 16.23 -17.34 13.70
CA GLU A 83 15.19 -18.06 12.97
C GLU A 83 14.96 -17.46 11.58
N THR A 84 14.88 -16.13 11.46
CA THR A 84 14.77 -15.44 10.17
C THR A 84 15.94 -15.77 9.25
N ALA A 85 17.19 -15.75 9.76
CA ALA A 85 18.36 -16.17 8.98
C ALA A 85 18.29 -17.65 8.56
N SER A 86 17.79 -18.52 9.44
CA SER A 86 17.62 -19.96 9.16
C SER A 86 16.58 -20.20 8.05
N ILE A 87 15.42 -19.54 8.12
CA ILE A 87 14.38 -19.53 7.06
C ILE A 87 14.99 -19.09 5.73
N VAL A 88 15.68 -17.94 5.71
CA VAL A 88 16.27 -17.41 4.48
C VAL A 88 17.28 -18.40 3.90
N SER A 89 18.13 -19.02 4.71
CA SER A 89 19.08 -20.03 4.23
C SER A 89 18.38 -21.21 3.54
N CYS A 90 17.31 -21.76 4.14
CA CYS A 90 16.51 -22.82 3.52
C CYS A 90 15.81 -22.38 2.23
N LEU A 91 15.36 -21.13 2.14
CA LEU A 91 14.68 -20.63 0.94
C LEU A 91 15.66 -20.38 -0.22
N THR A 92 16.93 -20.08 0.03
CA THR A 92 17.95 -19.88 -1.04
C THR A 92 18.25 -21.14 -1.86
N SER A 93 17.88 -22.34 -1.41
CA SER A 93 18.10 -23.59 -2.15
C SER A 93 16.96 -23.96 -3.12
N GLY A 94 16.00 -23.07 -3.39
CA GLY A 94 14.90 -23.34 -4.32
C GLY A 94 14.29 -22.08 -4.95
N GLU A 95 13.61 -22.25 -6.09
CA GLU A 95 13.01 -21.14 -6.86
C GLU A 95 11.66 -20.70 -6.25
N ILE A 96 11.68 -20.20 -5.02
CA ILE A 96 10.49 -19.95 -4.19
C ILE A 96 10.19 -18.46 -4.06
N LYS A 97 8.88 -18.14 -4.11
CA LYS A 97 8.30 -16.80 -3.96
C LYS A 97 8.05 -16.52 -2.47
N VAL A 98 8.50 -15.38 -1.95
CA VAL A 98 8.45 -15.02 -0.51
C VAL A 98 8.07 -13.54 -0.34
N SER A 99 7.30 -13.19 0.69
CA SER A 99 7.00 -11.80 1.05
C SER A 99 6.96 -11.62 2.57
N PRO A 100 7.50 -10.52 3.14
CA PRO A 100 7.32 -10.16 4.54
C PRO A 100 5.98 -9.44 4.79
N PHE A 101 5.60 -9.32 6.07
CA PHE A 101 4.60 -8.39 6.61
C PHE A 101 5.32 -7.16 7.22
N GLY A 102 4.67 -6.01 7.49
CA GLY A 102 5.40 -4.84 8.03
C GLY A 102 4.61 -3.63 8.57
N GLY A 103 5.31 -2.79 9.37
CA GLY A 103 4.90 -1.55 10.08
C GLY A 103 5.64 -1.43 11.44
N GLY A 104 5.73 -0.30 12.17
CA GLY A 104 5.44 1.12 11.85
C GLY A 104 5.36 1.99 13.14
N HIS A 105 6.41 2.75 13.52
CA HIS A 105 6.56 3.31 14.91
C HIS A 105 7.32 4.66 15.04
N GLY A 106 7.26 5.30 16.23
CA GLY A 106 7.97 6.55 16.60
C GLY A 106 8.09 6.79 18.13
N TYR A 107 8.73 7.89 18.56
CA TYR A 107 9.05 8.21 19.98
C TYR A 107 8.13 9.25 20.64
N ALA A 108 7.87 9.11 21.95
CA ALA A 108 6.85 9.88 22.66
C ALA A 108 7.27 11.27 23.21
N SER A 109 8.54 11.47 23.61
CA SER A 109 8.95 12.72 24.30
C SER A 109 8.96 13.93 23.35
N GLU A 110 9.28 13.66 22.08
CA GLU A 110 9.30 14.58 20.95
C GLU A 110 7.86 14.99 20.58
N LEU A 111 6.96 14.00 20.58
CA LEU A 111 5.54 14.18 20.25
C LEU A 111 4.85 15.17 21.21
N ARG A 112 5.14 15.10 22.53
CA ARG A 112 4.61 16.05 23.54
C ARG A 112 5.05 17.50 23.30
N LYS A 113 6.26 17.72 22.75
CA LYS A 113 6.76 19.08 22.40
C LYS A 113 5.99 19.65 21.21
N ILE A 114 5.71 18.81 20.21
CA ILE A 114 4.96 19.17 19.00
C ILE A 114 3.49 19.41 19.34
N GLU A 115 2.86 18.55 20.15
CA GLU A 115 1.50 18.72 20.65
C GLU A 115 1.33 20.07 21.36
N SER A 116 2.18 20.38 22.34
CA SER A 116 2.11 21.64 23.07
C SER A 116 2.17 22.88 22.16
N GLN A 117 2.99 22.85 21.10
CA GLN A 117 3.06 23.93 20.11
C GLN A 117 1.81 24.00 19.23
N ILE A 118 1.28 22.86 18.77
CA ILE A 118 0.06 22.80 17.95
C ILE A 118 -1.15 23.27 18.77
N SER A 119 -1.32 22.77 19.99
CA SER A 119 -2.44 23.12 20.87
C SER A 119 -2.43 24.59 21.30
N ALA A 120 -1.25 25.19 21.50
CA ALA A 120 -1.14 26.65 21.70
C ALA A 120 -1.60 27.42 20.46
N ASN A 121 -1.03 27.13 19.28
CA ASN A 121 -1.38 27.80 18.02
C ASN A 121 -2.85 27.63 17.62
N LEU A 122 -3.49 26.52 17.99
CA LEU A 122 -4.92 26.27 17.76
C LEU A 122 -5.80 27.01 18.79
N LYS A 123 -5.41 27.04 20.07
CA LYS A 123 -6.11 27.79 21.12
C LYS A 123 -6.14 29.29 20.83
N ASP A 124 -5.03 29.85 20.34
CA ASP A 124 -4.93 31.26 19.93
C ASP A 124 -5.82 31.58 18.70
N ARG A 125 -6.26 30.55 17.97
CA ARG A 125 -7.24 30.63 16.87
C ARG A 125 -8.66 30.26 17.30
N GLY A 126 -8.92 30.14 18.61
CA GLY A 126 -10.21 29.77 19.18
C GLY A 126 -10.58 28.28 19.10
N VAL A 127 -9.68 27.43 18.60
CA VAL A 127 -9.91 25.99 18.48
C VAL A 127 -9.57 25.29 19.79
N THR A 128 -10.57 24.72 20.45
CA THR A 128 -10.38 23.90 21.66
C THR A 128 -10.08 22.46 21.25
N MET A 129 -8.88 21.98 21.55
CA MET A 129 -8.53 20.56 21.39
C MET A 129 -9.07 19.72 22.56
N PRO A 130 -9.42 18.43 22.33
CA PRO A 130 -9.57 17.47 23.41
C PRO A 130 -8.23 17.23 24.13
N PRO A 131 -8.23 16.75 25.39
CA PRO A 131 -7.00 16.45 26.11
C PRO A 131 -6.18 15.36 25.40
N PHE A 132 -4.88 15.61 25.25
CA PHE A 132 -3.97 14.66 24.62
C PHE A 132 -3.65 13.48 25.55
N ASN A 133 -4.14 12.29 25.19
CA ASN A 133 -3.83 11.04 25.88
C ASN A 133 -2.73 10.27 25.14
N ALA A 134 -1.63 9.98 25.84
CA ALA A 134 -0.60 9.05 25.38
C ALA A 134 -0.25 8.07 26.49
N THR A 135 -0.44 6.78 26.20
CA THR A 135 0.03 5.67 27.04
C THR A 135 1.50 5.41 26.72
N GLU A 136 2.35 5.42 27.75
CA GLU A 136 3.74 4.97 27.64
C GLU A 136 3.82 3.48 28.02
N PHE A 137 4.67 2.73 27.32
CA PHE A 137 4.81 1.28 27.46
C PHE A 137 6.25 0.90 27.79
N SER A 138 6.42 -0.04 28.73
CA SER A 138 7.71 -0.59 29.13
C SER A 138 8.40 -1.41 28.04
N SER A 139 7.65 -1.94 27.08
CA SER A 139 8.20 -2.65 25.92
C SER A 139 7.40 -2.37 24.65
N TRP A 140 8.04 -2.58 23.50
CA TRP A 140 7.39 -2.56 22.20
C TRP A 140 6.28 -3.62 22.08
N ASN A 141 6.42 -4.76 22.76
CA ASN A 141 5.41 -5.82 22.74
C ASN A 141 4.12 -5.38 23.46
N ASP A 142 4.23 -4.70 24.61
CA ASP A 142 3.07 -4.18 25.34
C ASP A 142 2.32 -3.11 24.50
N ALA A 143 3.09 -2.24 23.82
CA ALA A 143 2.54 -1.25 22.90
C ALA A 143 1.83 -1.90 21.70
N LEU A 144 2.40 -2.97 21.13
CA LEU A 144 1.81 -3.71 20.01
C LEU A 144 0.53 -4.44 20.45
N VAL A 145 0.56 -5.16 21.58
CA VAL A 145 -0.61 -5.86 22.13
C VAL A 145 -1.75 -4.88 22.46
N ASN A 146 -1.42 -3.67 22.92
CA ASN A 146 -2.42 -2.62 23.12
C ASN A 146 -3.04 -2.11 21.80
N LEU A 147 -2.23 -1.96 20.75
CA LEU A 147 -2.64 -1.40 19.47
C LEU A 147 -3.43 -2.38 18.59
N ILE A 148 -2.96 -3.63 18.45
CA ILE A 148 -3.56 -4.63 17.53
C ILE A 148 -4.30 -5.76 18.27
N GLY A 149 -4.32 -5.73 19.60
CA GLY A 149 -4.96 -6.74 20.44
C GLY A 149 -4.07 -7.97 20.71
N ASN A 150 -4.69 -9.06 21.14
CA ASN A 150 -3.99 -10.31 21.44
C ASN A 150 -3.31 -10.87 20.17
N LEU A 151 -1.99 -11.05 20.22
CA LEU A 151 -1.19 -11.59 19.11
C LEU A 151 -1.51 -13.07 18.79
N ASP A 152 -2.02 -13.81 19.78
CA ASP A 152 -2.46 -15.21 19.60
C ASP A 152 -3.94 -15.32 19.15
N ALA A 153 -4.64 -14.20 18.94
CA ALA A 153 -6.01 -14.23 18.41
C ALA A 153 -6.02 -14.49 16.88
N PRO A 154 -7.03 -15.19 16.35
CA PRO A 154 -7.17 -15.37 14.91
C PRO A 154 -7.29 -13.99 14.22
N PRO A 155 -6.58 -13.74 13.10
CA PRO A 155 -6.54 -12.43 12.46
C PRO A 155 -7.93 -11.83 12.22
N ASN A 156 -8.18 -10.66 12.80
CA ASN A 156 -9.36 -9.85 12.51
C ASN A 156 -9.20 -9.22 11.11
N LYS A 157 -10.23 -9.32 10.26
CA LYS A 157 -10.11 -9.06 8.82
C LYS A 157 -11.07 -7.99 8.35
N VAL A 158 -10.80 -6.77 8.79
CA VAL A 158 -11.51 -5.57 8.36
C VAL A 158 -11.14 -5.29 6.88
N PRO A 159 -12.09 -5.34 5.94
CA PRO A 159 -11.82 -5.01 4.55
C PRO A 159 -11.57 -3.50 4.44
N TYR A 160 -10.55 -3.11 3.69
CA TYR A 160 -10.20 -1.71 3.51
C TYR A 160 -9.72 -1.41 2.10
N TYR A 161 -9.80 -0.13 1.75
CA TYR A 161 -9.13 0.45 0.60
C TYR A 161 -8.27 1.62 1.07
N ALA A 162 -7.07 1.75 0.52
CA ALA A 162 -6.16 2.84 0.84
C ALA A 162 -5.48 3.34 -0.45
N GLN A 163 -5.34 4.65 -0.55
CA GLN A 163 -4.56 5.34 -1.56
C GLN A 163 -3.73 6.44 -0.89
N SER A 164 -2.75 7.00 -1.61
CA SER A 164 -1.96 8.11 -1.08
C SER A 164 -1.51 9.11 -2.13
N LEU A 165 -1.23 10.31 -1.63
CA LEU A 165 -0.66 11.43 -2.37
C LEU A 165 0.56 11.95 -1.60
N MET A 166 1.64 12.23 -2.31
CA MET A 166 2.81 12.92 -1.78
C MET A 166 3.07 14.16 -2.61
N ASP A 167 3.09 15.32 -1.98
CA ASP A 167 3.40 16.58 -2.66
C ASP A 167 4.91 16.73 -2.96
N ASP A 168 5.29 17.83 -3.60
CA ASP A 168 6.67 18.16 -3.97
C ASP A 168 7.52 18.78 -2.84
N GLY A 169 6.92 19.11 -1.70
CA GLY A 169 7.52 19.88 -0.60
C GLY A 169 6.92 21.27 -0.40
N SER A 170 6.08 21.75 -1.33
CA SER A 170 5.55 23.11 -1.38
C SER A 170 4.02 23.25 -1.64
N PRO A 171 3.14 22.37 -1.11
CA PRO A 171 1.72 22.40 -1.44
C PRO A 171 1.04 23.67 -0.92
N GLY A 172 0.30 24.35 -1.80
CA GLY A 172 -0.40 25.62 -1.57
C GLY A 172 -1.67 25.52 -0.73
N TYR A 173 -1.61 24.83 0.42
CA TYR A 173 -2.75 24.74 1.34
C TYR A 173 -3.16 26.13 1.84
N SER A 174 -4.44 26.44 1.68
CA SER A 174 -5.09 27.70 2.06
C SER A 174 -6.39 27.39 2.80
N LEU A 175 -7.01 28.37 3.45
CA LEU A 175 -8.33 28.19 4.05
C LEU A 175 -9.35 27.70 3.01
N THR A 176 -9.27 28.19 1.76
CA THR A 176 -10.17 27.79 0.67
C THR A 176 -9.98 26.35 0.23
N SER A 177 -8.73 25.89 0.05
CA SER A 177 -8.48 24.48 -0.31
C SER A 177 -8.73 23.53 0.87
N ALA A 178 -8.42 23.92 2.11
CA ALA A 178 -8.80 23.18 3.30
C ALA A 178 -10.33 23.00 3.43
N THR A 179 -11.11 24.07 3.18
CA THR A 179 -12.59 23.98 3.15
C THR A 179 -13.08 23.01 2.07
N LYS A 180 -12.55 23.07 0.84
CA LYS A 180 -12.88 22.10 -0.23
C LYS A 180 -12.60 20.65 0.19
N ILE A 181 -11.48 20.40 0.88
CA ILE A 181 -11.09 19.07 1.36
C ILE A 181 -12.07 18.58 2.44
N VAL A 182 -12.47 19.44 3.38
CA VAL A 182 -13.51 19.10 4.36
C VAL A 182 -14.86 18.85 3.69
N GLU A 183 -15.27 19.68 2.72
CA GLU A 183 -16.49 19.46 1.93
C GLU A 183 -16.45 18.17 1.10
N ALA A 184 -15.27 17.73 0.65
CA ALA A 184 -15.10 16.43 -0.01
C ALA A 184 -15.24 15.29 1.00
N MET A 185 -14.60 15.39 2.17
CA MET A 185 -14.72 14.40 3.25
C MET A 185 -16.17 14.27 3.75
N GLN A 186 -16.92 15.35 3.88
CA GLN A 186 -18.34 15.29 4.27
C GLN A 186 -19.20 14.49 3.27
N LYS A 187 -18.82 14.42 1.99
CA LYS A 187 -19.52 13.61 0.97
C LYS A 187 -19.24 12.11 1.08
N THR A 188 -18.27 11.70 1.92
CA THR A 188 -17.98 10.27 2.19
C THR A 188 -18.81 9.70 3.35
N VAL A 189 -19.45 10.55 4.15
CA VAL A 189 -20.20 10.15 5.35
C VAL A 189 -21.39 9.28 4.97
N ASN A 190 -21.52 8.13 5.64
CA ASN A 190 -22.57 7.12 5.45
C ASN A 190 -22.64 6.51 4.03
N VAL A 191 -21.60 6.66 3.19
CA VAL A 191 -21.57 6.02 1.87
C VAL A 191 -21.27 4.53 2.03
N SER A 192 -22.24 3.69 1.64
CA SER A 192 -22.12 2.23 1.60
C SER A 192 -21.64 1.58 2.91
N GLU A 193 -22.04 2.12 4.06
CA GLU A 193 -21.66 1.66 5.42
C GLU A 193 -20.13 1.72 5.70
N THR A 194 -19.38 2.45 4.86
CA THR A 194 -17.94 2.67 5.01
C THR A 194 -17.64 3.85 5.95
N GLY A 195 -16.42 3.85 6.50
CA GLY A 195 -15.85 5.02 7.16
C GLY A 195 -14.59 5.48 6.44
N THR A 196 -14.60 6.68 5.86
CA THR A 196 -13.43 7.26 5.20
C THR A 196 -12.70 8.21 6.13
N SER A 197 -11.37 8.16 6.09
CA SER A 197 -10.45 9.02 6.85
C SER A 197 -9.36 9.58 5.93
N LEU A 198 -8.82 10.74 6.31
CA LEU A 198 -7.73 11.42 5.62
C LEU A 198 -6.70 11.84 6.68
N SER A 199 -5.48 11.31 6.59
CA SER A 199 -4.33 11.78 7.38
C SER A 199 -3.42 12.68 6.54
N PHE A 200 -2.65 13.51 7.22
CA PHE A 200 -1.56 14.29 6.65
C PHE A 200 -0.30 14.02 7.48
N ASP A 201 0.45 13.00 7.08
CA ASP A 201 1.66 12.58 7.77
C ASP A 201 2.78 13.57 7.41
N LEU A 202 3.11 14.45 8.35
CA LEU A 202 4.11 15.50 8.17
C LEU A 202 5.51 14.87 8.06
N ASN A 203 6.01 14.77 6.83
CA ASN A 203 7.40 14.46 6.56
C ASN A 203 8.20 15.76 6.68
N GLY A 204 8.02 16.69 5.73
CA GLY A 204 8.70 17.98 5.71
C GLY A 204 10.18 17.86 5.32
N PRO A 205 10.74 18.86 4.60
CA PRO A 205 12.11 18.78 4.09
C PRO A 205 13.16 18.65 5.21
N SER A 206 12.88 19.20 6.41
CA SER A 206 13.80 19.18 7.56
C SER A 206 13.71 17.92 8.44
N ALA A 207 12.96 16.88 8.08
CA ALA A 207 12.96 15.64 8.86
C ALA A 207 14.35 14.96 8.85
N GLY A 208 14.79 14.46 10.01
CA GLY A 208 16.06 13.75 10.14
C GLY A 208 16.17 12.49 9.27
N THR A 209 15.04 11.93 8.81
CA THR A 209 15.02 10.80 7.86
C THR A 209 15.40 11.21 6.43
N ASN A 210 15.47 12.52 6.13
CA ASN A 210 15.92 13.07 4.85
C ASN A 210 17.42 13.41 4.83
N GLY A 211 18.13 13.27 5.96
CA GLY A 211 19.58 13.49 6.03
C GLY A 211 20.37 12.53 5.14
N GLU A 212 21.63 12.88 4.89
CA GLU A 212 22.54 12.08 4.05
C GLU A 212 22.61 10.62 4.53
N GLN A 213 22.52 9.69 3.57
CA GLN A 213 22.53 8.26 3.85
C GLN A 213 23.96 7.72 3.68
N PRO A 214 24.53 7.02 4.69
CA PRO A 214 25.96 6.69 4.72
C PRO A 214 26.41 5.69 3.64
N ASN A 215 25.47 5.05 2.94
CA ASN A 215 25.73 4.12 1.83
C ASN A 215 25.21 4.66 0.48
N GLY A 216 25.01 5.97 0.37
CA GLY A 216 24.36 6.62 -0.78
C GLY A 216 22.84 6.55 -0.74
N ASN A 217 22.20 7.20 -1.72
CA ASN A 217 20.75 7.40 -1.75
C ASN A 217 19.95 6.10 -1.70
N ALA A 218 18.93 6.08 -0.84
CA ALA A 218 17.84 5.13 -0.94
C ALA A 218 16.94 5.47 -2.13
N VAL A 219 16.25 4.47 -2.69
CA VAL A 219 15.26 4.64 -3.78
C VAL A 219 14.21 5.72 -3.46
N TRP A 220 13.84 5.88 -2.18
CA TRP A 220 12.91 6.91 -1.72
C TRP A 220 13.43 8.35 -1.89
N TYR A 221 14.74 8.55 -1.83
CA TYR A 221 15.40 9.82 -2.15
C TYR A 221 15.44 10.04 -3.66
N ASP A 222 15.95 9.05 -4.41
CA ASP A 222 16.05 9.12 -5.89
C ASP A 222 14.67 9.31 -6.54
N ALA A 223 13.60 8.77 -5.93
CA ALA A 223 12.22 8.92 -6.38
C ALA A 223 11.58 10.30 -6.06
N GLY A 224 12.33 11.25 -5.52
CA GLY A 224 11.88 12.59 -5.12
C GLY A 224 11.06 12.65 -3.82
N LYS A 225 10.77 11.51 -3.18
CA LYS A 225 9.81 11.41 -2.06
C LYS A 225 10.34 11.95 -0.71
N ARG A 226 11.54 12.55 -0.72
CA ARG A 226 12.22 13.16 0.44
C ARG A 226 12.02 14.68 0.56
N SER A 227 11.52 15.36 -0.47
CA SER A 227 11.17 16.79 -0.37
C SER A 227 9.76 17.01 0.19
N ALA A 228 8.86 16.06 -0.04
CA ALA A 228 7.43 16.12 0.32
C ALA A 228 7.16 16.65 1.73
N LEU A 229 6.25 17.61 1.84
CA LEU A 229 5.77 18.15 3.09
C LEU A 229 4.84 17.14 3.77
N PHE A 230 3.85 16.62 3.05
CA PHE A 230 2.91 15.63 3.54
C PHE A 230 2.92 14.34 2.71
N LEU A 231 2.85 13.21 3.41
CA LEU A 231 2.24 12.00 2.89
C LEU A 231 0.76 12.03 3.29
N SER A 232 -0.12 12.26 2.33
CA SER A 232 -1.57 12.25 2.57
C SER A 232 -2.10 10.84 2.35
N GLN A 233 -2.63 10.19 3.38
CA GLN A 233 -3.30 8.88 3.24
C GLN A 233 -4.82 9.10 3.18
N ILE A 234 -5.50 8.54 2.19
CA ILE A 234 -6.97 8.39 2.22
C ILE A 234 -7.27 6.91 2.45
N TYR A 235 -7.88 6.60 3.60
CA TYR A 235 -8.15 5.24 4.06
C TYR A 235 -9.63 5.03 4.31
N VAL A 236 -10.19 3.95 3.75
CA VAL A 236 -11.60 3.58 3.83
C VAL A 236 -11.73 2.26 4.58
N VAL A 237 -12.32 2.30 5.77
CA VAL A 237 -12.68 1.11 6.55
C VAL A 237 -14.02 0.54 6.09
N ASN A 238 -14.18 -0.78 6.21
CA ASN A 238 -15.33 -1.56 5.74
C ASN A 238 -15.56 -1.48 4.22
N TYR A 239 -14.50 -1.30 3.42
CA TYR A 239 -14.62 -1.16 1.97
C TYR A 239 -15.35 -2.37 1.33
N PRO A 240 -16.30 -2.16 0.38
CA PRO A 240 -17.19 -3.24 -0.08
C PRO A 240 -16.47 -4.40 -0.79
N GLY A 241 -17.01 -5.61 -0.64
CA GLY A 241 -16.48 -6.82 -1.29
C GLY A 241 -16.59 -6.81 -2.82
N PHE A 242 -15.89 -7.72 -3.49
CA PHE A 242 -15.91 -7.86 -4.95
C PHE A 242 -17.30 -8.17 -5.54
N ASP A 243 -18.19 -8.72 -4.70
CA ASP A 243 -19.61 -8.99 -4.98
C ASP A 243 -20.48 -7.71 -4.99
N LYS A 244 -19.93 -6.58 -4.53
CA LYS A 244 -20.64 -5.31 -4.28
C LYS A 244 -20.14 -4.17 -5.16
N GLN A 245 -20.09 -4.37 -6.47
CA GLN A 245 -19.51 -3.41 -7.42
C GLN A 245 -20.19 -2.03 -7.37
N ALA A 246 -21.52 -1.96 -7.20
CA ALA A 246 -22.24 -0.69 -7.17
C ALA A 246 -21.87 0.13 -5.92
N GLU A 247 -21.69 -0.53 -4.79
CA GLU A 247 -21.19 0.07 -3.55
C GLU A 247 -19.71 0.47 -3.65
N GLN A 248 -18.86 -0.35 -4.28
CA GLN A 248 -17.49 0.04 -4.60
C GLN A 248 -17.46 1.30 -5.47
N ASP A 249 -18.26 1.38 -6.53
CA ASP A 249 -18.32 2.53 -7.44
C ASP A 249 -18.80 3.80 -6.71
N ALA A 250 -19.77 3.67 -5.80
CA ALA A 250 -20.26 4.77 -4.97
C ALA A 250 -19.17 5.30 -4.03
N VAL A 251 -18.46 4.41 -3.33
CA VAL A 251 -17.34 4.75 -2.44
C VAL A 251 -16.18 5.36 -3.22
N ASN A 252 -15.75 4.71 -4.29
CA ASN A 252 -14.66 5.20 -5.16
C ASN A 252 -14.94 6.61 -5.68
N LYS A 253 -16.17 6.89 -6.12
CA LYS A 253 -16.56 8.22 -6.63
C LYS A 253 -16.39 9.35 -5.60
N VAL A 254 -16.71 9.11 -4.33
CA VAL A 254 -16.55 10.15 -3.27
C VAL A 254 -15.11 10.24 -2.78
N VAL A 255 -14.41 9.11 -2.72
CA VAL A 255 -12.98 9.00 -2.36
C VAL A 255 -12.06 9.62 -3.42
N ASP A 256 -12.42 9.55 -4.70
CA ASP A 256 -11.78 10.28 -5.80
C ASP A 256 -12.02 11.79 -5.69
N GLY A 257 -13.20 12.20 -5.20
CA GLY A 257 -13.49 13.59 -4.86
C GLY A 257 -12.59 14.14 -3.75
N VAL A 258 -12.24 13.32 -2.76
CA VAL A 258 -11.24 13.68 -1.72
C VAL A 258 -9.84 13.76 -2.32
N ASN A 259 -9.44 12.77 -3.14
CA ASN A 259 -8.14 12.80 -3.84
C ASN A 259 -7.98 14.08 -4.67
N GLN A 260 -9.00 14.44 -5.47
CA GLN A 260 -8.98 15.65 -6.28
C GLN A 260 -8.97 16.92 -5.44
N ALA A 261 -9.70 16.99 -4.33
CA ALA A 261 -9.68 18.17 -3.45
C ALA A 261 -8.31 18.39 -2.77
N VAL A 262 -7.56 17.31 -2.51
CA VAL A 262 -6.16 17.38 -2.05
C VAL A 262 -5.23 17.78 -3.21
N ARG A 263 -5.44 17.26 -4.42
CA ARG A 263 -4.68 17.66 -5.63
C ARG A 263 -4.83 19.14 -5.96
N ASP A 264 -6.06 19.65 -5.94
CA ASP A 264 -6.44 21.07 -6.10
C ASP A 264 -5.69 22.03 -5.14
N ALA A 265 -5.05 21.51 -4.09
CA ALA A 265 -4.27 22.31 -3.14
C ALA A 265 -2.80 22.48 -3.52
N ASN A 266 -2.22 21.67 -4.44
CA ASN A 266 -0.85 21.87 -4.93
C ASN A 266 -0.84 22.55 -6.31
N PRO A 267 -0.40 23.82 -6.45
CA PRO A 267 -0.43 24.54 -7.72
C PRO A 267 0.53 24.01 -8.80
N SER A 268 1.45 23.10 -8.47
CA SER A 268 2.35 22.47 -9.45
C SER A 268 1.75 21.23 -10.13
N ASP A 269 0.71 20.61 -9.54
CA ASP A 269 0.23 19.24 -9.82
C ASP A 269 1.35 18.16 -9.86
N ILE A 270 2.50 18.41 -9.22
CA ILE A 270 3.55 17.41 -9.01
C ILE A 270 3.15 16.53 -7.83
N TRP A 271 2.99 15.23 -8.09
CA TRP A 271 2.53 14.25 -7.11
C TRP A 271 3.26 12.91 -7.21
N GLY A 272 3.61 12.35 -6.06
CA GLY A 272 3.92 10.94 -5.86
C GLY A 272 2.83 10.18 -5.10
N ALA A 273 3.08 8.91 -4.82
CA ALA A 273 2.30 8.06 -3.93
C ALA A 273 3.25 7.13 -3.14
N TYR A 274 2.79 6.58 -2.01
CA TYR A 274 3.58 5.63 -1.22
C TYR A 274 3.23 4.18 -1.55
N VAL A 275 4.23 3.40 -1.95
CA VAL A 275 4.08 2.00 -2.37
C VAL A 275 3.49 1.07 -1.30
N ASN A 276 3.57 1.42 -0.01
CA ASN A 276 2.92 0.63 1.06
C ASN A 276 1.38 0.79 1.08
N TYR A 277 0.84 1.80 0.38
CA TYR A 277 -0.60 2.00 0.20
C TYR A 277 -0.97 1.68 -1.26
N VAL A 278 -0.85 0.38 -1.60
CA VAL A 278 -1.02 -0.16 -2.96
C VAL A 278 -2.45 0.06 -3.47
N ASP A 279 -2.62 1.07 -4.32
CA ASP A 279 -3.85 1.38 -5.01
C ASP A 279 -3.87 0.76 -6.42
N PRO A 280 -4.74 -0.23 -6.72
CA PRO A 280 -4.85 -0.82 -8.05
C PRO A 280 -5.43 0.14 -9.10
N ARG A 281 -6.10 1.23 -8.68
CA ARG A 281 -6.70 2.23 -9.56
C ARG A 281 -5.67 3.30 -9.99
N LEU A 282 -4.48 3.28 -9.39
CA LEU A 282 -3.41 4.25 -9.62
C LEU A 282 -2.86 4.16 -11.05
N LYS A 283 -3.09 5.22 -11.82
CA LYS A 283 -2.52 5.41 -13.16
C LYS A 283 -1.05 5.80 -13.05
N ASN A 284 -0.23 5.30 -13.96
CA ASN A 284 1.23 5.54 -13.99
C ASN A 284 1.91 5.21 -12.64
N TRP A 285 1.43 4.15 -11.97
CA TRP A 285 1.84 3.75 -10.62
C TRP A 285 3.35 3.65 -10.45
N GLU A 286 4.06 3.24 -11.52
CA GLU A 286 5.51 3.13 -11.53
C GLU A 286 6.22 4.48 -11.31
N GLN A 287 5.72 5.56 -11.92
CA GLN A 287 6.26 6.92 -11.73
C GLN A 287 5.76 7.51 -10.41
N MET A 288 4.49 7.28 -10.06
CA MET A 288 3.90 7.73 -8.80
C MET A 288 4.67 7.18 -7.59
N TYR A 289 4.96 5.87 -7.55
CA TYR A 289 5.70 5.23 -6.45
C TYR A 289 7.21 5.46 -6.53
N TYR A 290 7.84 5.30 -7.70
CA TYR A 290 9.31 5.21 -7.83
C TYR A 290 9.98 6.42 -8.52
N GLY A 291 9.24 7.44 -8.92
CA GLY A 291 9.78 8.67 -9.50
C GLY A 291 10.18 8.54 -10.97
N GLU A 292 11.27 9.19 -11.36
CA GLU A 292 11.63 9.43 -12.75
C GLU A 292 12.01 8.16 -13.55
N GLY A 293 12.01 8.31 -14.89
CA GLY A 293 12.24 7.22 -15.83
C GLY A 293 13.52 6.44 -15.58
N HIS A 294 14.65 7.11 -15.27
CA HIS A 294 15.90 6.44 -14.92
C HIS A 294 15.82 5.62 -13.61
N VAL A 295 15.03 6.04 -12.61
CA VAL A 295 14.85 5.29 -11.35
C VAL A 295 14.03 4.03 -11.61
N VAL A 296 12.89 4.16 -12.30
CA VAL A 296 12.04 3.03 -12.73
C VAL A 296 12.86 2.04 -13.57
N LYS A 297 13.70 2.54 -14.49
CA LYS A 297 14.60 1.74 -15.31
C LYS A 297 15.62 0.98 -14.46
N ARG A 298 16.35 1.65 -13.56
CA ARG A 298 17.34 1.04 -12.65
C ARG A 298 16.72 -0.07 -11.80
N LEU A 299 15.51 0.16 -11.29
CA LEU A 299 14.75 -0.85 -10.53
C LEU A 299 14.34 -2.05 -11.40
N LYS A 300 13.90 -1.81 -12.65
CA LYS A 300 13.53 -2.87 -13.59
C LYS A 300 14.73 -3.69 -14.08
N GLU A 301 15.89 -3.05 -14.29
CA GLU A 301 17.16 -3.71 -14.60
C GLU A 301 17.69 -4.53 -13.42
N LEU A 302 17.56 -4.02 -12.19
CA LEU A 302 17.88 -4.79 -10.98
C LEU A 302 16.95 -6.00 -10.86
N LYS A 303 15.64 -5.79 -11.01
CA LYS A 303 14.61 -6.85 -11.00
C LYS A 303 14.93 -7.98 -11.98
N ALA A 304 15.21 -7.65 -13.24
CA ALA A 304 15.56 -8.64 -14.26
C ALA A 304 16.87 -9.39 -13.99
N ARG A 305 17.77 -8.82 -13.17
CA ARG A 305 19.07 -9.41 -12.82
C ARG A 305 19.00 -10.32 -11.60
N VAL A 306 18.30 -9.90 -10.54
CA VAL A 306 18.20 -10.67 -9.28
C VAL A 306 17.05 -11.68 -9.31
N ASP A 307 16.07 -11.47 -10.19
CA ASP A 307 14.95 -12.37 -10.39
C ASP A 307 14.58 -12.47 -11.90
N PRO A 308 15.44 -13.11 -12.71
CA PRO A 308 15.24 -13.28 -14.16
C PRO A 308 14.05 -14.18 -14.52
N LYS A 309 13.46 -14.87 -13.54
CA LYS A 309 12.30 -15.78 -13.72
C LYS A 309 10.98 -15.16 -13.23
N THR A 310 10.99 -13.92 -12.73
CA THR A 310 9.81 -13.23 -12.19
C THR A 310 9.11 -14.09 -11.09
N VAL A 311 9.93 -14.59 -10.18
CA VAL A 311 9.58 -15.28 -8.94
C VAL A 311 8.78 -14.33 -8.03
N PHE A 312 9.30 -13.14 -7.71
CA PHE A 312 8.66 -12.20 -6.77
C PHE A 312 7.77 -11.19 -7.51
N ASP A 313 6.49 -11.47 -7.74
CA ASP A 313 5.68 -10.69 -8.69
C ASP A 313 4.19 -10.53 -8.32
N TYR A 314 3.62 -9.38 -8.70
CA TYR A 314 2.23 -8.97 -8.48
C TYR A 314 1.81 -7.92 -9.55
N PRO A 315 0.52 -7.53 -9.68
CA PRO A 315 0.04 -6.69 -10.79
C PRO A 315 0.68 -5.30 -10.95
N GLN A 316 1.22 -4.71 -9.87
CA GLN A 316 2.01 -3.47 -9.89
C GLN A 316 3.50 -3.73 -9.53
N GLY A 317 3.99 -4.93 -9.84
CA GLY A 317 5.37 -5.36 -9.62
C GLY A 317 6.32 -4.84 -10.69
N LEU A 318 7.60 -4.65 -10.33
CA LEU A 318 8.63 -4.03 -11.20
C LEU A 318 8.85 -4.72 -12.56
N ALA A 319 8.42 -5.98 -12.74
CA ALA A 319 8.40 -6.63 -14.05
C ALA A 319 7.46 -5.93 -15.04
N HIS A 320 6.32 -5.45 -14.55
CA HIS A 320 5.25 -4.78 -15.31
C HIS A 320 5.45 -3.26 -15.44
N ALA A 321 6.42 -2.68 -14.73
CA ALA A 321 6.66 -1.24 -14.72
C ALA A 321 7.01 -0.69 -16.12
N VAL A 322 6.36 0.41 -16.51
CA VAL A 322 6.59 1.10 -17.79
C VAL A 322 7.66 2.18 -17.61
N VAL A 323 8.83 2.00 -18.21
CA VAL A 323 9.84 3.08 -18.27
C VAL A 323 9.32 4.16 -19.22
N ARG A 324 9.11 5.36 -18.69
CA ARG A 324 8.66 6.54 -19.44
C ARG A 324 9.85 7.45 -19.75
N ALA A 325 9.67 8.33 -20.74
CA ALA A 325 10.61 9.42 -20.96
C ALA A 325 10.55 10.41 -19.79
N GLU A 326 11.66 11.09 -19.54
CA GLU A 326 11.74 12.21 -18.60
C GLU A 326 11.11 13.46 -19.21
N THR A 327 10.66 14.39 -18.36
CA THR A 327 9.79 15.54 -18.69
C THR A 327 10.45 16.87 -18.37
#